data_AF-A0A090QPV6-F1
#
_entry.id   AF-A0A090QPV6-F1
#
_cell.length_a   1.000
_cell.length_b   1.000
_cell.length_c   1.000
_cell.angle_alpha   90.00
_cell.angle_beta   90.00
_cell.angle_gamma   90.00
#
_symmetry.space_group_name_H-M   'P 1'
#
loop_
_entity.id
_entity.type
_entity.pdbx_description
1 polymer ?
#
loop_
_entity_poly.entity_id
_entity_poly.type
_entity_poly.pdbx_seq_one_letter_code
_entity_poly.pdbx_strand_id
1 'polypeptide(L)'
;MSKNPVLSSSTINEMATAETFIGTTGIYGLGPHLYSQNDKDSQIIGHDGSGNNAINTAARIDLKSKDGIIILETGNYDIASRMADEWIFWKAGIADYVVMQRNKSYLLTLLLVGYLLIIIGVIFIFKSSSKQS
;
A
#
# COMPACT_ATOMS: atom_id res chain seq x y z
N MET A 1 6.11 -4.75 28.91
CA MET A 1 5.00 -5.15 28.01
C MET A 1 4.26 -6.31 28.65
N SER A 2 2.94 -6.25 28.78
CA SER A 2 2.15 -7.36 29.32
C SER A 2 2.16 -8.54 28.34
N LYS A 3 2.34 -9.75 28.84
CA LYS A 3 2.27 -10.99 28.05
C LYS A 3 0.89 -11.10 27.41
N ASN A 4 0.83 -11.32 26.10
CA ASN A 4 -0.44 -11.57 25.41
C ASN A 4 -1.08 -12.84 26.04
N PRO A 5 -2.31 -12.76 26.57
CA PRO A 5 -2.93 -13.87 27.29
C PRO A 5 -3.50 -14.94 26.34
N VAL A 6 -3.60 -14.66 25.04
CA VAL A 6 -4.23 -15.53 24.05
C VAL A 6 -3.18 -16.25 23.20
N LEU A 7 -2.24 -15.51 22.61
CA LEU A 7 -1.23 -16.06 21.70
C LEU A 7 0.18 -15.82 22.22
N SER A 8 1.03 -16.84 22.09
CA SER A 8 2.45 -16.71 22.38
C SER A 8 3.15 -15.84 21.33
N SER A 9 4.28 -15.22 21.70
CA SER A 9 5.07 -14.42 20.75
C SER A 9 5.59 -15.24 19.58
N SER A 10 5.93 -16.52 19.79
CA SER A 10 6.35 -17.41 18.71
C SER A 10 5.21 -17.68 17.74
N THR A 11 3.99 -17.93 18.25
CA THR A 11 2.80 -18.12 17.42
C THR A 11 2.50 -16.89 16.57
N ILE A 12 2.54 -15.69 17.15
CA ILE A 12 2.32 -14.45 16.40
C ILE A 12 3.40 -14.27 15.30
N ASN A 13 4.65 -14.61 15.61
CA ASN A 13 5.74 -14.52 14.63
C ASN A 13 5.55 -15.51 13.47
N GLU A 14 5.10 -16.73 13.76
CA GLU A 14 4.78 -17.75 12.77
C GLU A 14 3.60 -17.31 11.88
N MET A 15 2.53 -16.78 12.48
CA MET A 15 1.41 -16.21 11.73
C MET A 15 1.80 -15.04 10.83
N ALA A 16 2.82 -14.27 11.20
CA ALA A 16 3.32 -13.14 10.43
C ALA A 16 4.43 -13.52 9.43
N THR A 17 4.84 -14.78 9.38
CA THR A 17 5.82 -15.29 8.41
C THR A 17 5.11 -15.61 7.10
N ALA A 18 5.73 -15.29 5.97
CA ALA A 18 5.15 -15.53 4.66
C ALA A 18 5.16 -17.02 4.28
N GLU A 19 4.00 -17.52 3.94
CA GLU A 19 3.75 -18.90 3.47
C GLU A 19 3.43 -18.94 1.96
N THR A 20 2.98 -17.82 1.41
CA THR A 20 2.68 -17.66 -0.01
C THR A 20 3.30 -16.40 -0.58
N PHE A 21 3.64 -16.43 -1.86
CA PHE A 21 4.41 -15.39 -2.52
C PHE A 21 3.86 -15.07 -3.91
N ILE A 22 3.91 -13.79 -4.28
CA ILE A 22 3.84 -13.32 -5.67
C ILE A 22 5.23 -12.78 -6.01
N GLY A 23 5.97 -13.50 -6.86
CA GLY A 23 7.38 -13.22 -7.08
C GLY A 23 8.18 -13.41 -5.80
N THR A 24 8.80 -12.34 -5.30
CA THR A 24 9.54 -12.32 -4.03
C THR A 24 8.74 -11.72 -2.88
N THR A 25 7.51 -11.26 -3.12
CA THR A 25 6.69 -10.56 -2.12
C THR A 25 5.78 -11.55 -1.41
N GLY A 26 5.93 -11.65 -0.08
CA GLY A 26 5.03 -12.45 0.76
C GLY A 26 3.63 -11.83 0.81
N ILE A 27 2.60 -12.65 0.61
CA ILE A 27 1.21 -12.19 0.52
C ILE A 27 0.37 -12.71 1.70
N TYR A 28 0.52 -13.97 2.09
CA TYR A 28 -0.20 -14.54 3.23
C TYR A 28 0.75 -15.27 4.16
N GLY A 29 0.49 -15.17 5.46
CA GLY A 29 1.03 -16.07 6.47
C GLY A 29 -0.01 -17.10 6.91
N LEU A 30 0.12 -17.63 8.13
CA LEU A 30 -0.83 -18.59 8.69
C LEU A 30 -2.10 -17.88 9.21
N GLY A 31 -2.96 -17.47 8.27
CA GLY A 31 -4.23 -16.80 8.54
C GLY A 31 -4.29 -15.35 8.02
N PRO A 32 -3.41 -14.43 8.44
CA PRO A 32 -3.47 -13.05 8.01
C PRO A 32 -2.85 -12.85 6.62
N HIS A 33 -3.36 -11.82 5.93
CA HIS A 33 -2.69 -11.18 4.81
C HIS A 33 -1.53 -10.31 5.29
N LEU A 34 -0.45 -10.26 4.51
CA LEU A 34 0.77 -9.51 4.76
C LEU A 34 0.80 -8.27 3.88
N TYR A 35 0.75 -7.09 4.49
CA TYR A 35 0.62 -5.83 3.74
C TYR A 35 1.93 -5.03 3.65
N SER A 36 2.99 -5.46 4.34
CA SER A 36 4.26 -4.73 4.34
C SER A 36 5.06 -4.87 3.05
N GLN A 37 4.71 -5.74 2.11
CA GLN A 37 5.40 -5.89 0.81
C GLN A 37 6.94 -5.96 0.92
N ASN A 38 7.47 -6.73 1.88
CA ASN A 38 8.90 -6.85 2.22
C ASN A 38 9.57 -5.58 2.77
N ASP A 39 8.81 -4.54 3.11
CA ASP A 39 9.32 -3.36 3.80
C ASP A 39 9.97 -3.75 5.14
N LYS A 40 11.16 -3.22 5.39
CA LYS A 40 11.95 -3.57 6.58
C LYS A 40 11.55 -2.78 7.80
N ASP A 41 10.77 -1.72 7.68
CA ASP A 41 10.44 -0.81 8.77
C ASP A 41 9.01 -1.00 9.29
N SER A 42 8.20 -1.80 8.60
CA SER A 42 6.84 -2.18 8.96
C SER A 42 6.67 -3.71 8.99
N GLN A 43 5.73 -4.19 9.80
CA GLN A 43 5.28 -5.58 9.76
C GLN A 43 3.76 -5.63 9.95
N ILE A 44 3.06 -5.21 8.89
CA ILE A 44 1.62 -5.03 8.88
C ILE A 44 0.96 -6.34 8.47
N ILE A 45 0.14 -6.88 9.37
CA ILE A 45 -0.69 -8.06 9.13
C ILE A 45 -2.15 -7.73 9.35
N GLY A 46 -3.05 -8.45 8.68
CA GLY A 46 -4.49 -8.19 8.83
C GLY A 46 -5.35 -9.01 7.89
N HIS A 47 -6.63 -8.66 7.81
CA HIS A 47 -7.53 -9.21 6.81
C HIS A 47 -8.69 -8.25 6.54
N ASP A 48 -9.21 -8.32 5.32
CA ASP A 48 -10.42 -7.61 4.92
C ASP A 48 -11.62 -8.57 4.89
N GLY A 49 -12.82 -8.09 5.22
CA GLY A 49 -14.05 -8.87 5.13
C GLY A 49 -15.04 -8.22 4.18
N SER A 50 -15.83 -9.04 3.51
CA SER A 50 -16.91 -8.59 2.63
C SER A 50 -18.12 -9.50 2.77
N GLY A 51 -19.31 -8.88 2.83
CA GLY A 51 -20.60 -9.55 2.94
C GLY A 51 -21.59 -9.07 1.87
N ASN A 52 -21.30 -9.32 0.59
CA ASN A 52 -22.19 -9.01 -0.55
C ASN A 52 -22.71 -7.55 -0.57
N ASN A 53 -21.79 -6.58 -0.50
CA ASN A 53 -22.06 -5.13 -0.52
C ASN A 53 -22.86 -4.58 0.69
N ALA A 54 -23.29 -5.44 1.61
CA ALA A 54 -23.99 -5.01 2.82
C ALA A 54 -23.01 -4.62 3.92
N ILE A 55 -21.85 -5.29 3.99
CA ILE A 55 -20.83 -5.11 5.01
C ILE A 55 -19.45 -5.17 4.38
N ASN A 56 -18.58 -4.24 4.76
CA ASN A 56 -17.15 -4.28 4.48
C ASN A 56 -16.38 -4.08 5.81
N THR A 57 -15.34 -4.89 6.02
CA THR A 57 -14.47 -4.78 7.18
C THR A 57 -13.01 -4.78 6.79
N ALA A 58 -12.18 -4.14 7.61
CA ALA A 58 -10.74 -4.25 7.53
C ALA A 58 -10.18 -4.22 8.95
N ALA A 59 -9.27 -5.14 9.27
CA ALA A 59 -8.56 -5.16 10.54
C ALA A 59 -7.07 -5.37 10.26
N ARG A 60 -6.24 -4.40 10.66
CA ARG A 60 -4.80 -4.40 10.38
C ARG A 60 -4.01 -3.91 11.59
N ILE A 61 -2.84 -4.48 11.80
CA ILE A 61 -1.93 -4.12 12.90
C ILE A 61 -0.49 -4.15 12.41
N ASP A 62 0.28 -3.12 12.75
CA ASP A 62 1.73 -3.13 12.57
C ASP A 62 2.38 -3.72 13.83
N LEU A 63 2.99 -4.90 13.68
CA LEU A 63 3.65 -5.57 14.79
C LEU A 63 4.91 -4.84 15.27
N LYS A 64 5.47 -3.91 14.49
CA LYS A 64 6.60 -3.09 14.92
C LYS A 64 6.18 -1.91 15.78
N SER A 65 5.37 -1.01 15.23
CA SER A 65 4.91 0.18 15.96
C SER A 65 3.85 -0.12 17.02
N LYS A 66 3.16 -1.26 16.92
CA LYS A 66 2.00 -1.65 17.77
C LYS A 66 0.74 -0.82 17.52
N ASP A 67 0.72 -0.04 16.44
CA ASP A 67 -0.48 0.66 15.99
C ASP A 67 -1.35 -0.28 15.16
N GLY A 68 -2.67 -0.09 15.22
CA GLY A 68 -3.62 -0.85 14.42
C GLY A 68 -4.87 -0.05 14.09
N ILE A 69 -5.60 -0.54 13.10
CA ILE A 69 -6.86 0.04 12.64
C ILE A 69 -7.87 -1.09 12.42
N ILE A 70 -9.10 -0.87 12.87
CA ILE A 70 -10.25 -1.73 12.60
C ILE A 70 -11.36 -0.83 12.08
N ILE A 71 -11.92 -1.17 10.93
CA ILE A 71 -13.01 -0.44 10.31
C ILE A 71 -14.11 -1.44 9.98
N LEU A 72 -15.33 -1.09 10.39
CA LEU A 72 -16.55 -1.78 10.02
C LEU A 72 -17.43 -0.77 9.31
N GLU A 73 -17.86 -1.12 8.12
CA GLU A 73 -18.70 -0.30 7.28
C GLU A 73 -19.89 -1.14 6.80
N THR A 74 -21.03 -0.46 6.66
CA THR A 74 -22.26 -1.06 6.16
C THR A 74 -22.87 -0.20 5.09
N GLY A 75 -23.29 -0.80 3.97
CA GLY A 75 -23.89 -0.09 2.85
C GLY A 75 -22.91 0.28 1.75
N ASN A 76 -21.64 -0.11 1.87
CA ASN A 76 -20.64 -0.05 0.82
C ASN A 76 -19.84 -1.36 0.77
N TYR A 77 -19.17 -1.59 -0.35
CA TYR A 77 -18.43 -2.82 -0.60
C TYR A 77 -16.91 -2.67 -0.39
N ASP A 78 -16.37 -1.44 -0.35
CA ASP A 78 -14.91 -1.21 -0.30
C ASP A 78 -14.40 -0.08 0.60
N ILE A 79 -15.27 0.72 1.25
CA ILE A 79 -14.83 1.89 2.02
C ILE A 79 -13.90 1.51 3.18
N ALA A 80 -14.20 0.45 3.94
CA ALA A 80 -13.38 0.02 5.07
C ALA A 80 -11.99 -0.43 4.61
N SER A 81 -11.93 -1.27 3.56
CA SER A 81 -10.68 -1.70 2.93
C SER A 81 -9.84 -0.52 2.46
N ARG A 82 -10.45 0.42 1.72
CA ARG A 82 -9.75 1.59 1.18
C ARG A 82 -9.23 2.51 2.27
N MET A 83 -10.00 2.75 3.33
CA MET A 83 -9.54 3.55 4.47
C MET A 83 -8.37 2.88 5.20
N ALA A 84 -8.38 1.55 5.31
CA ALA A 84 -7.26 0.82 5.89
C ALA A 84 -6.02 0.87 4.98
N ASP A 85 -6.17 0.90 3.66
CA ASP A 85 -5.04 1.08 2.71
C ASP A 85 -4.42 2.47 2.86
N GLU A 86 -5.23 3.51 3.04
CA GLU A 86 -4.74 4.87 3.31
C GLU A 86 -3.95 4.95 4.62
N TRP A 87 -4.39 4.22 5.65
CA TRP A 87 -3.66 4.12 6.91
C TRP A 87 -2.29 3.43 6.73
N ILE A 88 -2.20 2.37 5.92
CA ILE A 88 -0.92 1.72 5.60
C ILE A 88 0.02 2.70 4.90
N PHE A 89 -0.48 3.45 3.93
CA PHE A 89 0.31 4.45 3.23
C PHE A 89 0.86 5.50 4.19
N TRP A 90 0.03 6.00 5.11
CA TRP A 90 0.46 6.95 6.13
C TRP A 90 1.50 6.36 7.08
N LYS A 91 1.38 5.08 7.47
CA LYS A 91 2.25 4.44 8.46
C LYS A 91 3.58 3.96 7.90
N ALA A 92 3.58 3.35 6.72
CA ALA A 92 4.73 2.66 6.15
C ALA A 92 5.27 3.33 4.88
N GLY A 93 4.60 4.36 4.36
CA GLY A 93 4.95 4.96 3.06
C GLY A 93 4.76 4.01 1.88
N ILE A 94 4.18 2.83 2.10
CA ILE A 94 3.94 1.81 1.08
C ILE A 94 2.80 2.33 0.19
N ALA A 95 3.17 2.80 -0.99
CA ALA A 95 2.22 3.21 -2.01
C ALA A 95 1.59 1.96 -2.65
N ASP A 96 0.50 1.49 -2.06
CA ASP A 96 -0.26 0.37 -2.63
C ASP A 96 -1.14 0.84 -3.82
N TYR A 97 -1.75 -0.13 -4.51
CA TYR A 97 -2.66 0.04 -5.63
C TYR A 97 -3.71 1.15 -5.40
N VAL A 98 -4.22 1.30 -4.18
CA VAL A 98 -5.22 2.33 -3.83
C VAL A 98 -4.65 3.75 -3.93
N VAL A 99 -3.43 3.97 -3.44
CA VAL A 99 -2.75 5.27 -3.54
C VAL A 99 -2.42 5.59 -4.99
N MET A 100 -1.93 4.59 -5.74
CA MET A 100 -1.65 4.74 -7.18
C MET A 100 -2.92 5.01 -7.99
N GLN A 101 -4.03 4.34 -7.70
CA GLN A 101 -5.32 4.58 -8.36
C GLN A 101 -5.85 5.98 -8.07
N ARG A 102 -5.83 6.42 -6.81
CA ARG A 102 -6.29 7.77 -6.44
C ARG A 102 -5.45 8.86 -7.10
N ASN A 103 -4.13 8.66 -7.16
CA ASN A 103 -3.21 9.63 -7.75
C ASN A 103 -2.99 9.42 -9.25
N LYS A 104 -3.68 8.47 -9.89
CA LYS A 104 -3.46 8.11 -11.29
C LYS A 104 -3.54 9.31 -12.21
N SER A 105 -4.56 10.15 -12.06
CA SER A 105 -4.73 11.37 -12.86
C SER A 105 -3.57 12.35 -12.64
N TYR A 106 -3.17 12.59 -11.38
CA TYR A 106 -2.06 13.47 -11.04
C TYR A 106 -0.72 12.95 -11.60
N LEU A 107 -0.43 11.65 -11.43
CA LEU A 107 0.78 11.00 -11.92
C LEU A 107 0.84 11.03 -13.46
N LEU A 108 -0.29 10.79 -14.13
CA LEU A 108 -0.38 10.90 -15.59
C LEU A 108 -0.18 12.34 -16.07
N THR A 109 -0.78 13.34 -15.40
CA THR A 109 -0.55 14.74 -15.73
C THR A 109 0.91 15.13 -15.54
N LEU A 110 1.53 14.74 -14.43
CA LEU A 110 2.95 15.01 -14.16
C LEU A 110 3.85 14.38 -15.23
N LEU A 111 3.59 13.13 -15.61
CA LEU A 111 4.31 12.44 -16.67
C LEU A 111 4.17 13.16 -18.02
N LEU A 112 2.95 13.54 -18.40
CA LEU A 112 2.68 14.23 -19.66
C LEU A 112 3.35 15.61 -19.72
N VAL A 113 3.27 16.38 -18.64
CA VAL A 113 3.94 17.69 -18.53
C VAL A 113 5.45 17.53 -18.60
N GLY A 114 6.01 16.54 -17.89
CA GLY A 114 7.44 16.22 -17.95
C GLY A 114 7.91 15.90 -19.38
N TYR A 115 7.16 15.06 -20.10
CA TYR A 115 7.45 14.77 -21.51
C TYR A 115 7.40 16.04 -22.39
N LEU A 116 6.39 16.89 -22.20
CA LEU A 116 6.25 18.11 -22.98
C LEU A 116 7.45 19.04 -22.79
N LEU A 117 7.91 19.21 -21.54
CA LEU A 117 9.06 20.04 -21.20
C LEU A 117 10.36 19.50 -21.82
N ILE A 118 10.56 18.19 -21.79
CA ILE A 118 11.73 17.54 -22.42
C ILE A 118 11.70 17.79 -23.93
N ILE A 119 10.55 17.59 -24.59
CA ILE A 119 10.41 17.80 -26.04
C ILE A 119 10.68 19.27 -26.40
N ILE A 120 10.12 20.22 -25.65
CA ILE A 120 10.36 21.65 -25.86
C ILE A 120 11.84 21.97 -25.68
N GLY A 121 12.48 21.46 -24.63
CA GLY A 121 13.91 21.67 -24.37
C GLY A 121 14.78 21.15 -25.52
N VAL A 122 14.49 19.95 -26.03
CA VAL A 122 15.18 19.37 -27.19
C VAL A 122 15.02 20.25 -28.43
N ILE A 123 13.80 20.69 -28.76
CA ILE A 123 13.55 21.57 -29.91
C ILE A 123 14.32 22.89 -29.77
N PHE A 124 14.39 23.45 -28.56
CA PHE A 124 15.09 24.71 -28.31
C PHE A 124 16.59 24.59 -28.51
N ILE A 125 17.19 23.50 -28.02
CA ILE A 125 18.62 23.19 -28.18
C ILE A 125 18.96 22.99 -29.67
N PHE A 126 18.15 22.22 -30.41
CA PHE A 126 18.38 22.02 -31.85
C PHE A 126 18.28 23.33 -32.64
N LYS A 127 17.31 24.19 -32.30
CA LYS A 127 17.12 25.49 -32.96
C LYS A 127 18.19 26.51 -32.60
N SER A 128 18.82 26.42 -31.42
CA SER A 128 19.96 27.27 -31.07
C SER A 128 21.25 26.82 -31.77
N SER A 129 21.46 25.50 -31.91
CA SER A 129 22.60 24.96 -32.66
C SER A 129 22.52 25.28 -34.15
N SER A 130 21.33 25.27 -34.76
CA SER A 130 21.18 25.58 -36.19
C SER A 130 21.37 27.06 -36.54
N LYS A 131 21.39 27.96 -35.55
CA LYS A 131 21.63 29.40 -35.74
C LYS A 131 23.11 29.80 -35.59
N GLN A 132 23.95 28.90 -35.09
CA GLN A 132 25.38 29.13 -34.89
C GLN A 132 26.27 28.50 -36.00
N SER A 133 25.67 27.78 -36.96
CA SER A 133 26.31 27.31 -38.19
C SER A 133 25.90 28.16 -39.38
#